data_AF-A0A699R0V8-F1
#
_entry.id   AF-A0A699R0V8-F1
#
_cell.length_a   1.000
_cell.length_b   1.000
_cell.length_c   1.000
_cell.angle_alpha   90.00
_cell.angle_beta   90.00
_cell.angle_gamma   90.00
#
_symmetry.space_group_name_H-M   'P 1'
#
loop_
_entity.id
_entity.type
_entity.pdbx_description
1 polymer ?
#
loop_
_entity_poly.entity_id
_entity_poly.type
_entity_poly.pdbx_seq_one_letter_code
_entity_poly.pdbx_strand_id
1 'polypeptide(L)'
;MDVEVEKDDLNQKFLTSLAPEWLMHTIVWRNRNDLDTMSLDDLYNHLKVYEAEVQTNSNSNSQNIAFISSSKNNSGNEDGNIACVSTSSTIFPTAS
;
A
#
# COMPACT_ATOMS: atom_id res chain seq x y z
N MET A 1 -16.45 28.73 20.04
CA MET A 1 -16.23 27.36 20.51
C MET A 1 -14.79 27.06 20.17
N ASP A 2 -13.89 27.20 21.14
CA ASP A 2 -12.52 26.70 20.99
C ASP A 2 -12.63 25.18 21.04
N VAL A 3 -12.48 24.55 19.87
CA VAL A 3 -12.35 23.10 19.81
C VAL A 3 -10.96 22.82 20.38
N GLU A 4 -10.90 22.45 21.65
CA GLU A 4 -9.71 21.83 22.22
C GLU A 4 -9.49 20.54 21.45
N VAL A 5 -8.66 20.61 20.41
CA VAL A 5 -8.19 19.42 19.72
C VAL A 5 -7.31 18.69 20.73
N GLU A 6 -7.79 17.52 21.14
CA GLU A 6 -7.09 16.63 22.06
C GLU A 6 -5.70 16.32 21.49
N LYS A 7 -4.65 16.40 22.31
CA LYS A 7 -3.25 16.33 21.83
C LYS A 7 -2.91 14.96 21.22
N ASP A 8 -3.53 13.92 21.75
CA ASP A 8 -3.51 12.56 21.23
C ASP A 8 -4.11 12.48 19.82
N ASP A 9 -5.22 13.17 19.54
CA ASP A 9 -5.82 13.22 18.19
C ASP A 9 -4.81 13.75 17.16
N LEU A 10 -4.05 14.79 17.51
CA LEU A 10 -3.01 15.36 16.65
C LEU A 10 -1.87 14.38 16.36
N ASN A 11 -1.36 13.69 17.38
CA ASN A 11 -0.29 12.71 17.22
C ASN A 11 -0.75 11.50 16.40
N GLN A 12 -1.98 11.01 16.64
CA GLN A 12 -2.60 9.92 15.90
C GLN A 12 -2.76 10.29 14.41
N LYS A 13 -3.25 11.51 14.13
CA LYS A 13 -3.41 12.01 12.75
C LYS A 13 -2.06 12.23 12.07
N PHE A 14 -1.06 12.71 12.79
CA PHE A 14 0.30 12.84 12.27
C PHE A 14 0.85 11.48 11.83
N LEU A 15 0.79 10.46 12.69
CA LEU A 15 1.25 9.10 12.35
C LEU A 15 0.46 8.48 11.20
N THR A 16 -0.84 8.74 11.12
CA THR A 16 -1.70 8.27 10.02
C THR A 16 -1.39 8.95 8.69
N SER A 17 -0.86 10.18 8.73
CA SER A 17 -0.50 10.96 7.54
C SER A 17 0.87 10.61 6.94
N LEU A 18 1.67 9.80 7.63
CA LEU A 18 2.99 9.39 7.14
C LEU A 18 2.88 8.46 5.92
N ALA A 19 3.90 8.49 5.08
CA ALA A 19 3.96 7.68 3.87
C ALA A 19 4.02 6.17 4.19
N PRO A 20 3.58 5.27 3.27
CA PRO A 20 3.52 3.83 3.53
C PRO A 20 4.84 3.18 3.95
N GLU A 21 5.97 3.76 3.59
CA GLU A 21 7.31 3.32 3.97
C GLU A 21 7.55 3.41 5.49
N TRP A 22 6.76 4.24 6.20
CA TRP A 22 6.79 4.36 7.65
C TRP A 22 5.86 3.39 8.38
N LEU A 23 5.03 2.62 7.66
CA LEU A 23 3.92 1.83 8.22
C LEU A 23 4.35 0.89 9.36
N MET A 24 5.51 0.24 9.22
CA MET A 24 6.00 -0.68 10.24
C MET A 24 6.39 0.05 11.53
N HIS A 25 7.01 1.23 11.40
CA HIS A 25 7.37 2.06 12.56
C HIS A 25 6.12 2.65 13.22
N THR A 26 5.13 3.12 12.44
CA THR A 26 3.90 3.72 12.99
C THR A 26 3.03 2.70 13.72
N ILE A 27 2.93 1.46 13.24
CA ILE A 27 2.18 0.38 13.93
C ILE A 27 2.81 0.08 15.30
N VAL A 28 4.13 -0.04 15.38
CA VAL A 28 4.82 -0.28 16.64
C VAL A 28 4.64 0.90 17.59
N TRP A 29 4.76 2.13 17.07
CA TRP A 29 4.59 3.36 17.85
C TRP A 29 3.16 3.60 18.33
N ARG A 30 2.13 3.19 17.59
CA ARG A 30 0.74 3.34 18.05
C ARG A 30 0.42 2.46 19.27
N ASN A 31 1.22 1.43 19.52
CA ASN A 31 1.04 0.55 20.68
C ASN A 31 1.76 1.05 21.94
N ARG A 32 2.42 2.21 21.87
CA ARG A 32 3.14 2.83 22.98
C ARG A 32 2.19 3.72 23.79
N ASN A 33 2.11 3.49 25.10
CA ASN A 33 1.19 4.20 26.01
C ASN A 33 1.57 5.68 26.23
N ASP A 34 2.77 6.08 25.83
CA ASP A 34 3.32 7.42 25.98
C ASP A 34 2.85 8.40 24.88
N LEU A 35 2.26 7.90 23.80
CA LEU A 35 1.91 8.69 22.62
C LEU A 35 0.92 9.84 22.92
N ASP A 36 -0.03 9.63 23.83
CA ASP A 36 -1.07 10.61 24.16
C ASP A 36 -0.52 11.76 25.04
N THR A 37 0.57 11.50 25.75
CA THR A 37 1.23 12.46 26.63
C THR A 37 2.36 13.24 25.96
N MET A 38 2.77 12.78 24.78
CA MET A 38 3.94 13.27 24.06
C MET A 38 3.61 14.53 23.25
N SER A 39 4.54 15.48 23.20
CA SER A 39 4.40 16.61 22.29
C SER A 39 4.71 16.20 20.84
N LEU A 40 4.18 16.95 19.87
CA LEU A 40 4.45 16.68 18.46
C LEU A 40 5.96 16.79 18.13
N ASP A 41 6.67 17.73 18.77
CA ASP A 41 8.12 17.89 18.63
C ASP A 41 8.88 16.65 19.14
N ASP A 42 8.51 16.13 20.31
CA ASP A 42 9.13 14.93 20.85
C ASP A 42 8.87 13.73 19.93
N LEU A 43 7.64 13.58 19.44
CA LEU A 43 7.28 12.50 18.50
C LEU A 43 8.10 12.58 17.21
N TYR A 44 8.24 13.78 16.64
CA TYR A 44 9.06 14.01 15.45
C TYR A 44 10.54 13.68 15.71
N ASN A 45 11.09 14.11 16.86
CA ASN A 45 12.48 13.84 17.22
C ASN A 45 12.78 12.33 17.34
N HIS A 46 11.82 11.54 17.83
CA HIS A 46 11.97 10.09 17.87
C HIS A 46 11.91 9.46 16.49
N LEU A 47 11.02 9.94 15.61
CA LEU A 47 10.89 9.43 14.25
C LEU A 47 12.11 9.76 13.38
N LYS A 48 12.75 10.91 13.61
CA LYS A 48 13.95 11.33 12.88
C LYS A 48 15.08 10.29 12.94
N VAL A 49 15.17 9.50 14.01
CA VAL A 49 16.19 8.44 14.14
C VAL A 49 16.01 7.33 13.09
N TYR A 50 14.78 7.11 12.62
CA TYR A 50 14.45 6.09 11.61
C TYR A 50 14.48 6.64 10.17
N GLU A 51 14.72 7.94 9.97
CA GLU A 51 14.70 8.58 8.64
C GLU A 51 15.65 7.89 7.66
N ALA A 52 16.88 7.61 8.09
CA ALA A 52 17.88 6.94 7.26
C ALA A 52 17.47 5.49 6.92
N GLU A 53 16.90 4.76 7.87
CA GLU A 53 16.42 3.39 7.66
C GLU A 53 15.29 3.37 6.63
N VAL A 54 14.29 4.23 6.80
CA VAL A 54 13.15 4.35 5.89
C VAL A 54 13.62 4.73 4.47
N GLN A 55 14.57 5.66 4.35
CA GLN A 55 15.15 6.05 3.06
C GLN A 55 15.82 4.87 2.35
N THR A 56 16.56 4.05 3.09
CA THR A 56 17.25 2.87 2.51
C THR A 56 16.28 1.75 2.13
N ASN A 57 15.23 1.53 2.93
CA ASN A 57 14.21 0.52 2.69
C ASN A 57 13.25 0.90 1.54
N SER A 58 12.97 2.20 1.34
CA SER A 58 12.19 2.69 0.20
C SER A 58 12.88 2.36 -1.14
N ASN A 59 14.20 2.54 -1.21
CA ASN A 59 14.99 2.30 -2.42
C ASN A 59 15.12 0.81 -2.77
N SER A 60 15.18 -0.08 -1.77
CA SER A 60 15.33 -1.53 -1.98
C SER A 60 14.00 -2.21 -2.34
N ASN A 61 12.85 -1.68 -1.90
CA ASN A 61 11.54 -2.26 -2.16
C ASN A 61 10.98 -1.95 -3.57
N SER A 62 11.59 -1.02 -4.32
CA SER A 62 11.21 -0.71 -5.71
C SER A 62 11.19 -1.95 -6.61
N GLN A 63 12.11 -2.89 -6.38
CA GLN A 63 12.26 -4.10 -7.20
C GLN A 63 11.10 -5.10 -7.01
N ASN A 64 10.39 -5.05 -5.88
CA ASN A 64 9.26 -5.94 -5.59
C ASN A 64 7.96 -5.46 -6.23
N ILE A 65 7.77 -4.14 -6.35
CA ILE A 65 6.53 -3.52 -6.89
C ILE A 65 6.51 -3.56 -8.43
N ALA A 66 7.67 -3.51 -9.08
CA ALA A 66 7.78 -3.53 -10.54
C ALA A 66 7.23 -4.82 -11.20
N PHE A 67 7.10 -5.92 -10.44
CA PHE A 67 6.64 -7.21 -10.96
C PHE A 67 5.11 -7.31 -11.09
N ILE A 68 4.35 -6.53 -10.31
CA ILE A 68 2.87 -6.52 -10.39
C ILE A 68 2.38 -5.60 -11.54
N SER A 69 3.20 -4.62 -11.96
CA SER A 69 2.79 -3.62 -12.94
C SER A 69 2.83 -4.08 -14.41
N SER A 70 3.35 -5.27 -14.74
CA SER A 70 3.29 -5.80 -16.11
C SER A 70 2.03 -6.64 -16.36
N SER A 71 0.85 -6.06 -16.15
CA SER A 71 -0.36 -6.59 -16.79
C SER A 71 -0.24 -6.33 -18.28
N LYS A 72 0.09 -7.40 -19.01
CA LYS A 72 0.14 -7.46 -20.47
C LYS A 72 -1.25 -7.07 -21.03
N ASN A 73 -1.50 -5.78 -21.24
CA ASN A 73 -2.52 -5.36 -22.19
C ASN A 73 -1.95 -5.65 -23.59
N ASN A 74 -2.24 -6.83 -24.10
CA ASN A 74 -2.42 -6.96 -25.55
C ASN A 74 -3.90 -6.70 -25.79
N SER A 75 -4.36 -5.46 -25.58
CA SER A 75 -5.64 -5.04 -26.15
C SER A 75 -5.37 -4.82 -27.62
N GLY A 76 -5.57 -5.89 -28.37
CA GLY A 76 -5.49 -5.91 -29.81
C GLY A 76 -6.31 -4.77 -30.40
N ASN A 77 -5.69 -4.12 -31.38
CA ASN A 77 -6.32 -3.53 -32.54
C ASN A 77 -7.86 -3.48 -32.52
N GLU A 78 -8.35 -2.27 -32.33
CA GLU A 78 -9.65 -1.81 -32.82
C GLU A 78 -9.74 -2.08 -34.32
N ASP A 79 -10.47 -3.12 -34.71
CA ASP A 79 -11.46 -3.07 -35.80
C ASP A 79 -12.31 -4.37 -35.84
N GLY A 80 -13.61 -4.19 -36.08
CA GLY A 80 -14.44 -5.18 -36.76
C GLY A 80 -14.92 -6.41 -35.97
N ASN A 81 -16.15 -6.32 -35.46
CA ASN A 81 -17.15 -7.39 -35.39
C ASN A 81 -16.66 -8.87 -35.38
N ILE A 82 -16.54 -9.48 -34.19
CA ILE A 82 -16.50 -10.95 -34.12
C ILE A 82 -17.71 -11.44 -33.34
N ALA A 83 -18.69 -11.92 -34.12
CA ALA A 83 -19.88 -12.61 -33.65
C ALA A 83 -19.50 -13.82 -32.77
N CYS A 84 -20.18 -13.97 -31.65
CA CYS A 84 -20.03 -15.13 -30.78
C CYS A 84 -20.52 -16.40 -31.51
N VAL A 85 -19.56 -17.22 -31.96
CA VAL A 85 -19.85 -18.56 -32.46
C VAL A 85 -19.45 -19.55 -31.38
N SER A 86 -20.45 -20.01 -30.62
CA SER A 86 -20.31 -21.21 -29.78
C SER A 86 -20.54 -22.43 -30.67
N THR A 87 -19.45 -23.02 -31.17
CA THR A 87 -19.49 -24.33 -31.81
C THR A 87 -19.37 -25.43 -30.75
N SER A 88 -20.49 -26.10 -30.48
CA SER A 88 -20.53 -27.39 -29.81
C SER A 88 -19.70 -28.41 -30.60
N SER A 89 -18.87 -29.20 -29.93
CA SER A 89 -18.22 -30.37 -30.53
C SER A 89 -18.30 -31.55 -29.58
N THR A 90 -19.27 -32.40 -29.85
CA THR A 90 -19.45 -33.74 -29.29
C THR A 90 -18.32 -34.65 -29.76
N ILE A 91 -17.66 -35.36 -28.84
CA ILE A 91 -16.84 -36.53 -29.21
C ILE A 91 -17.01 -37.64 -28.17
N PHE A 92 -17.51 -38.78 -28.62
CA PHE A 92 -17.49 -40.10 -27.98
C PHE A 92 -17.13 -41.15 -29.07
N PRO A 93 -16.66 -42.35 -28.72
CA PRO A 93 -15.27 -42.67 -28.39
C PRO A 93 -14.70 -43.74 -29.36
N THR A 94 -13.42 -44.11 -29.27
CA THR A 94 -12.98 -45.46 -29.68
C THR A 94 -11.76 -45.87 -28.86
N ALA A 95 -11.96 -46.86 -27.99
CA ALA A 95 -10.91 -47.65 -27.39
C ALA A 95 -10.61 -48.83 -28.34
N SER A 96 -9.34 -49.14 -28.52
CA SER A 96 -8.86 -50.42 -29.07
C SER A 96 -7.81 -50.98 -28.14
#